data_AF-A0A2A2II72-F1
#
_entry.id   AF-A0A2A2II72-F1
#
_cell.length_a   1.000
_cell.length_b   1.000
_cell.length_c   1.000
_cell.angle_alpha   90.00
_cell.angle_beta   90.00
_cell.angle_gamma   90.00
#
_symmetry.space_group_name_H-M   'P 1'
#
loop_
_entity.id
_entity.type
_entity.pdbx_description
1 polymer ?
#
loop_
_entity_poly.entity_id
_entity_poly.type
_entity_poly.pdbx_seq_one_letter_code
_entity_poly.pdbx_strand_id
1 'polypeptide(L)'
;MFSACVIPLKRPFAVTRLTFDGTVYTNAKDIEWVNEEELTLGEKVGEIQNQTDNSKEFENFTASKLPTGTEIYELEEKKGPIFIVKLDGDKIPYLGLVA
;
A
#
# COMPACT_ATOMS: atom_id res chain seq x y z
N MET A 1 -34.30 -6.92 23.37
CA MET A 1 -33.81 -6.11 22.23
C MET A 1 -32.38 -6.54 21.97
N PHE A 2 -32.14 -7.42 21.00
CA PHE A 2 -30.78 -7.79 20.62
C PHE A 2 -30.31 -6.77 19.60
N SER A 3 -29.41 -5.88 20.02
CA SER A 3 -28.69 -5.00 19.12
C SER A 3 -27.75 -5.88 18.29
N ALA A 4 -28.07 -6.06 17.01
CA ALA A 4 -27.17 -6.70 16.07
C ALA A 4 -25.92 -5.82 15.97
N CYS A 5 -24.82 -6.28 16.58
CA CYS A 5 -23.49 -5.79 16.27
C CYS A 5 -23.24 -6.13 14.81
N VAL A 6 -23.34 -5.13 13.93
CA VAL A 6 -22.93 -5.26 12.54
C VAL A 6 -21.40 -5.36 12.55
N ILE A 7 -20.89 -6.58 12.66
CA ILE A 7 -19.48 -6.86 12.43
C ILE A 7 -19.24 -6.53 10.96
N PRO A 8 -18.47 -5.48 10.60
CA PRO A 8 -18.18 -5.24 9.20
C PRO A 8 -17.43 -6.46 8.67
N LEU A 9 -17.96 -7.04 7.60
CA LEU A 9 -17.35 -8.15 6.88
C LEU A 9 -15.97 -7.67 6.39
N LYS A 10 -14.90 -7.90 7.17
CA LYS A 10 -13.52 -7.73 6.72
C LYS A 10 -13.34 -8.70 5.56
N ARG A 11 -13.55 -8.24 4.33
CA ARG A 11 -13.27 -9.03 3.12
C ARG A 11 -11.80 -9.44 3.19
N PRO A 12 -11.47 -10.73 3.22
CA PRO A 12 -10.11 -11.17 3.55
C PRO A 12 -9.06 -10.86 2.48
N PHE A 13 -9.42 -10.32 1.32
CA PHE A 13 -8.45 -9.87 0.31
C PHE A 13 -8.83 -8.51 -0.24
N ALA A 14 -8.54 -7.50 0.58
CA ALA A 14 -8.54 -6.12 0.17
C ALA A 14 -7.26 -5.83 -0.63
N VAL A 15 -7.24 -6.11 -1.94
CA VAL A 15 -6.15 -5.65 -2.83
C VAL A 15 -6.08 -4.13 -2.71
N THR A 16 -5.07 -3.66 -1.99
CA THR A 16 -4.86 -2.23 -1.75
C THR A 16 -3.99 -1.74 -2.88
N ARG A 17 -4.50 -0.75 -3.61
CA ARG A 17 -3.80 -0.14 -4.74
C ARG A 17 -3.32 1.23 -4.32
N LEU A 18 -2.11 1.56 -4.69
CA LEU A 18 -1.48 2.88 -4.57
C LEU A 18 -1.04 3.28 -5.97
N THR A 19 -1.28 4.52 -6.39
CA THR A 19 -0.73 5.03 -7.65
C THR A 19 0.39 6.02 -7.37
N PHE A 20 1.52 5.88 -8.06
CA PHE A 20 2.61 6.85 -8.03
C PHE A 20 3.37 6.83 -9.36
N ASP A 21 3.59 8.02 -9.92
CA ASP A 21 4.29 8.25 -11.19
C ASP A 21 3.80 7.33 -12.33
N GLY A 22 2.48 7.26 -12.48
CA GLY A 22 1.82 6.40 -13.48
C GLY A 22 1.89 4.90 -13.20
N THR A 23 2.58 4.46 -12.15
CA THR A 23 2.71 3.05 -11.76
C THR A 23 1.68 2.70 -10.68
N VAL A 24 1.03 1.54 -10.84
CA VAL A 24 0.11 0.99 -9.83
C VAL A 24 0.89 0.03 -8.94
N TYR A 25 0.86 0.27 -7.64
CA TYR A 25 1.47 -0.58 -6.63
C TYR A 25 0.42 -1.38 -5.88
N THR A 26 0.71 -2.65 -5.59
CA THR A 26 -0.16 -3.52 -4.80
C THR A 26 0.54 -4.03 -3.56
N ASN A 27 -0.22 -4.26 -2.49
CA ASN A 27 0.29 -4.91 -1.28
C ASN A 27 0.93 -6.26 -1.64
N ALA A 28 2.18 -6.44 -1.22
CA ALA A 28 3.04 -7.56 -1.57
C ALA A 28 3.44 -8.41 -0.35
N LYS A 29 2.81 -8.21 0.83
CA LYS A 29 3.17 -8.92 2.06
C LYS A 29 3.05 -10.45 1.97
N ASP A 30 2.19 -10.93 1.07
CA ASP A 30 1.91 -12.36 0.87
C ASP A 30 2.64 -12.92 -0.37
N ILE A 31 3.57 -12.16 -0.96
CA ILE A 31 4.38 -12.60 -2.12
C ILE A 31 5.70 -13.17 -1.60
N GLU A 32 5.90 -14.47 -1.82
CA GLU A 32 7.02 -15.25 -1.26
C GLU A 32 8.40 -14.63 -1.58
N TRP A 33 8.71 -14.40 -2.86
CA TRP A 33 10.00 -13.84 -3.26
C TRP A 33 10.26 -12.43 -2.70
N VAL A 34 9.22 -11.63 -2.43
CA VAL A 34 9.38 -10.29 -1.83
C VAL A 34 9.79 -10.41 -0.36
N ASN A 35 9.31 -11.44 0.33
CA ASN A 35 9.64 -11.71 1.72
C ASN A 35 10.99 -12.42 1.91
N GLU A 36 11.53 -13.04 0.86
CA GLU A 36 12.89 -13.60 0.84
C GLU A 36 13.96 -12.52 0.68
N GLU A 37 13.59 -11.35 0.17
CA GLU A 37 14.49 -10.21 0.00
C GLU A 37 14.74 -9.47 1.31
N GLU A 38 15.98 -9.05 1.52
CA GLU A 38 16.30 -8.06 2.56
C GLU A 38 15.84 -6.67 2.08
N LEU A 39 14.75 -6.18 2.67
CA LEU A 39 14.12 -4.89 2.33
C LEU A 39 14.49 -3.81 3.36
N THR A 40 15.63 -3.17 3.17
CA THR A 40 16.08 -2.08 4.03
C THR A 40 15.37 -0.77 3.69
N LEU A 41 14.83 -0.10 4.71
CA LEU A 41 14.06 1.14 4.55
C LEU A 41 15.00 2.29 4.15
N GLY A 42 14.73 2.93 3.02
CA GLY A 42 15.46 4.09 2.52
C GLY A 42 14.76 5.41 2.83
N GLU A 43 14.80 6.33 1.87
CA GLU A 43 14.26 7.69 2.00
C GLU A 43 12.73 7.73 1.95
N LYS A 44 12.12 8.75 2.58
CA LYS A 44 10.68 9.01 2.47
C LYS A 44 10.39 9.58 1.10
N VAL A 45 9.56 8.89 0.31
CA VAL A 45 9.09 9.33 -1.01
C VAL A 45 7.91 10.28 -0.86
N GLY A 46 7.06 10.04 0.13
CA GLY A 46 5.89 10.87 0.38
C GLY A 46 4.93 10.24 1.37
N GLU A 47 3.67 10.63 1.25
CA GLU A 47 2.57 10.12 2.05
C GLU A 47 1.30 10.09 1.23
N ILE A 48 0.35 9.25 1.62
CA ILE A 48 -0.95 9.16 0.97
C ILE A 48 -1.67 10.51 1.10
N GLN A 49 -2.06 11.07 -0.05
CA GLN A 49 -2.74 12.35 -0.12
C GLN A 49 -4.26 12.17 -0.20
N ASN A 50 -4.73 11.09 -0.82
CA ASN A 50 -6.15 10.81 -0.98
C ASN A 50 -6.49 9.31 -0.80
N GLN A 51 -7.69 9.04 -0.27
CA GLN A 51 -8.24 7.68 -0.20
C GLN A 51 -9.57 7.62 -0.95
N THR A 52 -9.64 6.79 -2.01
CA THR A 52 -10.86 6.64 -2.84
C THR A 52 -10.91 5.27 -3.51
N ASP A 53 -12.11 4.74 -3.74
CA ASP A 53 -12.35 3.57 -4.58
C ASP A 53 -12.83 3.94 -6.00
N ASN A 54 -13.03 5.23 -6.29
CA ASN A 54 -13.38 5.73 -7.61
C ASN A 54 -12.15 5.77 -8.52
N SER A 55 -12.13 4.93 -9.55
CA SER A 55 -11.00 4.82 -10.49
C SER A 55 -10.62 6.13 -11.19
N LYS A 56 -11.57 7.07 -11.35
CA LYS A 56 -11.34 8.37 -12.00
C LYS A 56 -10.60 9.38 -11.11
N GLU A 57 -10.50 9.11 -9.82
CA GLU A 57 -9.86 9.97 -8.81
C GLU A 57 -8.47 9.43 -8.40
N PHE A 58 -7.97 8.40 -9.09
CA PHE A 58 -6.63 7.88 -8.86
C PHE A 58 -5.59 8.80 -9.50
N GLU A 59 -4.84 9.48 -8.65
CA GLU A 59 -3.69 10.31 -8.96
C GLU A 59 -2.48 9.84 -8.14
N ASN A 60 -1.36 10.56 -8.24
CA ASN A 60 -0.19 10.25 -7.42
C ASN A 60 -0.54 10.32 -5.93
N PHE A 61 -0.06 9.33 -5.18
CA PHE A 61 -0.32 9.18 -3.74
C PHE A 61 -1.80 8.98 -3.37
N THR A 62 -2.64 8.54 -4.32
CA THR A 62 -3.99 8.04 -4.02
C THR A 62 -3.93 6.54 -3.72
N ALA A 63 -4.62 6.12 -2.65
CA ALA A 63 -4.79 4.70 -2.34
C ALA A 63 -6.25 4.30 -2.17
N SER A 64 -6.56 3.03 -2.45
CA SER A 64 -7.92 2.52 -2.26
C SER A 64 -8.33 2.34 -0.80
N LYS A 65 -7.34 2.12 0.09
CA LYS A 65 -7.59 1.73 1.49
C LYS A 65 -6.59 2.26 2.50
N LEU A 66 -5.46 2.83 2.06
CA LEU A 66 -4.48 3.42 2.98
C LEU A 66 -5.00 4.78 3.46
N PRO A 67 -5.01 5.07 4.77
CA PRO A 67 -5.40 6.37 5.28
C PRO A 67 -4.52 7.50 4.73
N THR A 68 -5.09 8.69 4.55
CA THR A 68 -4.31 9.91 4.29
C THR A 68 -3.25 10.12 5.38
N GLY A 69 -2.05 10.54 4.99
CA GLY A 69 -0.89 10.67 5.88
C GLY A 69 -0.09 9.38 6.10
N THR A 70 -0.51 8.24 5.53
CA THR A 70 0.29 7.00 5.57
C THR A 70 1.60 7.22 4.81
N GLU A 71 2.73 6.98 5.46
CA GLU A 71 4.05 7.26 4.89
C GLU A 71 4.51 6.17 3.93
N ILE A 72 5.22 6.59 2.88
CA ILE A 72 5.74 5.74 1.81
C ILE A 72 7.23 6.00 1.67
N TYR A 73 7.99 4.92 1.63
CA TYR A 73 9.44 4.93 1.54
C TYR A 73 9.91 4.10 0.37
N GLU A 74 11.03 4.49 -0.21
CA GLU A 74 11.80 3.63 -1.09
C GLU A 74 12.71 2.70 -0.27
N LEU A 75 13.36 1.77 -0.96
CA LEU A 75 14.40 0.94 -0.39
C LEU A 75 15.74 1.67 -0.47
N GLU A 76 16.60 1.47 0.52
CA GLU A 76 17.97 2.00 0.50
C GLU A 76 18.74 1.50 -0.74
N GLU A 77 18.56 0.22 -1.08
CA GLU A 77 19.02 -0.36 -2.33
C GLU A 77 17.86 -0.56 -3.30
N LYS A 78 17.99 -0.06 -4.53
CA LYS A 78 16.95 -0.18 -5.57
C LYS A 78 16.78 -1.63 -6.03
N LYS A 79 15.90 -2.37 -5.35
CA LYS A 79 15.47 -3.74 -5.67
C LYS A 79 14.13 -3.75 -6.40
N GLY A 80 14.12 -3.29 -7.64
CA GLY A 80 12.91 -3.22 -8.47
C GLY A 80 11.91 -2.16 -8.00
N PRO A 81 10.65 -2.21 -8.49
CA PRO A 81 9.63 -1.20 -8.19
C PRO A 81 8.96 -1.48 -6.83
N ILE A 82 9.74 -1.56 -5.74
CA ILE A 82 9.23 -1.85 -4.40
C ILE A 82 9.20 -0.58 -3.55
N PHE A 83 8.07 -0.34 -2.89
CA PHE A 83 7.95 0.62 -1.80
C PHE A 83 7.68 -0.07 -0.47
N ILE A 84 8.04 0.61 0.61
CA ILE A 84 7.63 0.25 1.97
C ILE A 84 6.62 1.27 2.47
N VAL A 85 5.43 0.78 2.84
CA VAL A 85 4.39 1.58 3.47
C VAL A 85 4.44 1.35 4.97
N LYS A 86 4.47 2.42 5.76
CA LYS A 86 4.35 2.34 7.22
C LYS A 86 2.90 2.53 7.63
N LEU A 87 2.28 1.49 8.19
CA LEU A 87 0.90 1.53 8.67
C LEU A 87 0.85 0.89 10.06
N ASP A 88 0.34 1.63 11.04
CA ASP A 88 0.18 1.14 12.43
C ASP A 88 1.46 0.55 13.07
N GLY A 89 2.64 1.03 12.64
CA GLY A 89 3.94 0.55 13.11
C GLY A 89 4.54 -0.60 12.29
N ASP A 90 3.75 -1.20 11.38
CA ASP A 90 4.20 -2.27 10.49
C ASP A 90 4.83 -1.69 9.21
N LYS A 91 5.83 -2.40 8.69
CA LYS A 91 6.42 -2.15 7.36
C LYS A 91 5.79 -3.12 6.37
N ILE A 92 5.04 -2.61 5.41
CA ILE A 92 4.30 -3.42 4.44
C ILE A 92 4.91 -3.18 3.05
N PRO A 93 5.43 -4.21 2.37
CA PRO A 93 5.95 -4.05 1.02
C PRO A 93 4.82 -3.85 0.02
N TYR A 94 5.05 -2.99 -0.96
CA TYR A 94 4.19 -2.71 -2.10
C TYR A 94 4.97 -2.87 -3.39
N LEU A 95 4.48 -3.71 -4.30
CA LEU A 95 5.14 -4.01 -5.56
C LEU A 95 4.44 -3.26 -6.71
N GLY A 96 5.22 -2.52 -7.49
CA GLY A 96 4.78 -1.87 -8.71
C GLY A 96 4.50 -2.87 -9.82
N LEU A 97 3.31 -2.78 -10.39
CA LEU A 97 2.86 -3.52 -11.56
C LEU A 97 3.28 -2.73 -12.79
N VAL A 98 4.51 -2.98 -13.26
CA VAL A 98 5.01 -2.43 -14.52
C VAL A 98 4.38 -3.22 -15.67
N ALA A 99 3.72 -2.53 -16.59
CA ALA A 99 3.16 -3.09 -17.82
C ALA A 99 4.16 -2.99 -18.98
#